data_AF-A0A246NEC6-F1
#
_entry.id   AF-A0A246NEC6-F1
#
_cell.length_a   1.000
_cell.length_b   1.000
_cell.length_c   1.000
_cell.angle_alpha   90.00
_cell.angle_beta   90.00
_cell.angle_gamma   90.00
#
_symmetry.space_group_name_H-M   'P 1'
#
loop_
_entity.id
_entity.type
_entity.pdbx_description
1 polymer ?
#
loop_
_entity_poly.entity_id
_entity_poly.type
_entity_poly.pdbx_seq_one_letter_code
_entity_poly.pdbx_strand_id
1 'polypeptide(L)'
;MDINDEIREFGEGLKDRLEPSLVDFALGYLGFSENVVAFETLCDHIADHDVVISKGEYTQVLKIVNDLGLEIDSRYTYINPEK
;
A
#
# COMPACT_ATOMS: atom_id res chain seq x y z
N MET A 1 8.45 5.75 -12.99
CA MET A 1 8.92 6.17 -11.65
C MET A 1 9.56 4.95 -11.01
N ASP A 2 10.46 5.09 -10.03
CA ASP A 2 10.96 3.92 -9.29
C ASP A 2 9.79 3.33 -8.48
N ILE A 3 9.67 2.00 -8.41
CA ILE A 3 8.62 1.34 -7.63
C ILE A 3 8.66 1.76 -6.16
N ASN A 4 9.85 2.03 -5.62
CA ASN A 4 10.01 2.51 -4.25
C ASN A 4 9.43 3.91 -4.06
N ASP A 5 9.51 4.76 -5.08
CA ASP A 5 8.92 6.10 -5.04
C ASP A 5 7.40 6.02 -5.16
N GLU A 6 6.87 5.11 -5.98
CA GLU A 6 5.42 4.89 -6.09
C GLU A 6 4.81 4.35 -4.78
N ILE A 7 5.50 3.40 -4.12
CA ILE A 7 5.09 2.88 -2.80
C ILE A 7 5.15 3.98 -1.75
N ARG A 8 6.18 4.85 -1.80
CA ARG A 8 6.31 5.98 -0.89
C ARG A 8 5.21 7.00 -1.08
N GLU A 9 4.92 7.39 -2.31
CA GLU A 9 3.84 8.32 -2.63
C GLU A 9 2.48 7.78 -2.15
N PHE A 10 2.22 6.49 -2.42
CA PHE A 10 1.02 5.81 -1.92
C PHE A 10 0.93 5.84 -0.39
N GLY A 11 2.00 5.44 0.30
CA GLY A 11 2.04 5.42 1.77
C GLY A 11 1.85 6.80 2.39
N GLU A 12 2.58 7.81 1.92
CA GLU A 12 2.47 9.19 2.41
C GLU A 12 1.04 9.74 2.24
N GLY A 13 0.35 9.41 1.14
CA GLY A 13 -1.05 9.77 0.91
C GLY A 13 -2.04 9.15 1.92
N LEU A 14 -1.63 8.15 2.70
CA LEU A 14 -2.46 7.52 3.72
C LEU A 14 -2.31 8.16 5.11
N LYS A 15 -1.33 9.04 5.36
CA LYS A 15 -1.04 9.59 6.71
C LYS A 15 -2.16 10.44 7.32
N ASP A 16 -3.10 10.92 6.51
CA ASP A 16 -4.29 11.62 7.01
C ASP A 16 -5.38 10.65 7.53
N ARG A 17 -5.26 9.35 7.21
CA ARG A 17 -6.25 8.30 7.52
C ARG A 17 -5.67 7.13 8.33
N LEU A 18 -4.36 6.91 8.25
CA LEU A 18 -3.58 5.99 9.07
C LEU A 18 -2.70 6.77 10.03
N GLU A 19 -2.39 6.18 11.18
CA GLU A 19 -1.41 6.78 12.08
C GLU A 19 -0.06 6.92 11.35
N PRO A 20 0.56 8.11 11.31
CA PRO A 20 1.80 8.33 10.56
C PRO A 20 2.92 7.38 10.95
N SER A 21 2.98 6.95 12.21
CA SER A 21 3.96 5.98 12.72
C SER A 21 3.86 4.61 12.03
N LEU A 22 2.66 4.15 11.67
CA LEU A 22 2.42 2.89 10.96
C LEU A 22 2.88 3.00 9.51
N VAL A 23 2.59 4.14 8.87
CA VAL A 23 3.06 4.43 7.52
C VAL A 23 4.58 4.50 7.48
N ASP A 24 5.18 5.27 8.39
CA ASP A 24 6.64 5.42 8.47
C ASP A 24 7.34 4.08 8.75
N PHE A 25 6.73 3.26 9.61
CA PHE A 25 7.21 1.90 9.87
C PHE A 25 7.20 1.04 8.60
N ALA A 26 6.08 1.00 7.87
CA ALA A 26 5.97 0.23 6.63
C ALA A 26 6.94 0.73 5.55
N LEU A 27 7.07 2.06 5.38
CA LEU A 27 8.00 2.66 4.42
C LEU A 27 9.47 2.44 4.79
N GLY A 28 9.77 2.17 6.06
CA GLY A 28 11.11 1.83 6.54
C GLY A 28 11.72 0.61 5.82
N TYR A 29 10.89 -0.37 5.43
CA TYR A 29 11.31 -1.56 4.69
C TYR A 29 11.92 -1.23 3.32
N LEU A 30 11.56 -0.09 2.71
CA LEU A 30 12.19 0.38 1.46
C LEU A 30 13.71 0.60 1.62
N GLY A 31 14.15 1.00 2.81
CA GLY A 31 15.58 1.18 3.14
C GLY A 31 16.37 -0.12 3.19
N PHE A 32 15.67 -1.26 3.28
CA PHE A 32 16.25 -2.61 3.32
C PHE A 32 16.04 -3.38 2.01
N SER A 33 15.62 -2.70 0.93
CA SER A 33 15.23 -3.34 -0.35
C SER A 33 14.07 -4.32 -0.22
N GLU A 34 13.27 -4.21 0.84
CA GLU A 34 12.11 -5.05 1.10
C GLU A 34 10.83 -4.35 0.61
N ASN A 35 10.80 -4.00 -0.68
CA ASN A 35 9.72 -3.21 -1.28
C ASN A 35 8.37 -3.94 -1.30
N VAL A 36 8.35 -5.26 -1.52
CA VAL A 36 7.15 -6.09 -1.39
C VAL A 36 6.62 -6.03 0.05
N VAL A 37 7.49 -6.21 1.05
CA VAL A 37 7.09 -6.17 2.47
C VAL A 37 6.56 -4.79 2.85
N ALA A 38 7.21 -3.72 2.40
CA ALA A 38 6.74 -2.35 2.60
C ALA A 38 5.30 -2.16 2.10
N PHE A 39 5.05 -2.62 0.87
CA PHE A 39 3.76 -2.48 0.22
C PHE A 39 2.67 -3.36 0.83
N GLU A 40 2.97 -4.63 1.11
CA GLU A 40 2.03 -5.54 1.77
C GLU A 40 1.66 -5.04 3.16
N THR A 41 2.63 -4.55 3.94
CA THR A 41 2.39 -3.97 5.27
C THR A 41 1.46 -2.75 5.21
N LEU A 42 1.61 -1.89 4.20
CA LEU A 42 0.67 -0.77 3.98
C LEU A 42 -0.75 -1.29 3.68
N CYS A 43 -0.89 -2.29 2.81
CA CYS A 43 -2.19 -2.86 2.48
C CYS A 43 -2.85 -3.54 3.68
N ASP A 44 -2.06 -4.24 4.51
CA ASP A 44 -2.52 -4.86 5.75
C ASP A 44 -3.01 -3.78 6.73
N HIS A 45 -2.29 -2.66 6.89
CA HIS A 45 -2.75 -1.55 7.73
C HIS A 45 -4.04 -0.91 7.21
N ILE A 46 -4.23 -0.80 5.89
CA ILE A 46 -5.50 -0.31 5.32
C ILE A 46 -6.64 -1.25 5.71
N ALA A 47 -6.42 -2.57 5.62
CA ALA A 47 -7.42 -3.57 5.96
C ALA A 47 -7.73 -3.61 7.46
N ASP A 48 -6.70 -3.63 8.31
CA ASP A 48 -6.82 -3.75 9.78
C ASP A 48 -7.50 -2.53 10.42
N HIS A 49 -7.35 -1.35 9.80
CA HIS A 49 -7.93 -0.10 10.29
C HIS A 49 -9.19 0.33 9.51
N ASP A 50 -9.73 -0.53 8.63
CA ASP A 50 -10.89 -0.26 7.78
C ASP A 50 -10.78 1.10 7.04
N VAL A 51 -9.58 1.41 6.54
CA VAL A 51 -9.31 2.68 5.85
C VAL A 51 -9.98 2.65 4.49
N VAL A 52 -10.87 3.62 4.27
CA VAL A 52 -11.51 3.81 2.97
C VAL A 52 -10.52 4.47 2.01
N ILE A 53 -10.13 3.74 0.98
CA ILE A 53 -9.34 4.26 -0.14
C ILE A 53 -10.25 4.64 -1.31
N SER A 54 -9.80 5.57 -2.14
CA SER A 54 -10.49 5.96 -3.36
C SER A 54 -10.25 4.95 -4.49
N LYS A 55 -11.06 5.02 -5.55
CA LYS A 55 -10.81 4.21 -6.76
C LYS A 55 -9.44 4.48 -7.39
N GLY A 56 -8.96 5.73 -7.32
CA GLY A 56 -7.65 6.11 -7.84
C GLY A 56 -6.53 5.42 -7.07
N GLU A 57 -6.62 5.44 -5.74
CA GLU A 57 -5.68 4.75 -4.84
C GLU A 57 -5.74 3.23 -5.03
N TYR A 58 -6.93 2.66 -5.18
CA TYR A 58 -7.05 1.23 -5.48
C TYR A 58 -6.46 0.86 -6.84
N THR A 59 -6.62 1.72 -7.84
CA THR A 59 -5.96 1.53 -9.15
C THR A 59 -4.44 1.57 -9.01
N GLN A 60 -3.92 2.45 -8.14
CA GLN A 60 -2.49 2.51 -7.82
C GLN A 60 -2.01 1.23 -7.11
N VAL A 61 -2.77 0.69 -6.15
CA VAL A 61 -2.50 -0.62 -5.52
C VAL A 61 -2.36 -1.70 -6.59
N LEU A 62 -3.33 -1.83 -7.50
CA LEU A 62 -3.29 -2.85 -8.54
C LEU A 62 -2.11 -2.68 -9.51
N LYS A 63 -1.73 -1.44 -9.80
CA LYS A 63 -0.52 -1.14 -10.58
C LYS A 63 0.73 -1.62 -9.86
N ILE A 64 0.90 -1.30 -8.57
CA ILE A 64 2.06 -1.71 -7.77
C ILE A 64 2.13 -3.25 -7.67
N VAL A 65 1.00 -3.93 -7.45
CA VAL A 65 0.92 -5.41 -7.45
C VAL A 65 1.47 -5.99 -8.75
N ASN A 66 1.03 -5.46 -9.89
CA ASN A 66 1.47 -5.90 -11.21
C ASN A 66 2.97 -5.61 -11.44
N ASP A 67 3.43 -4.41 -11.08
CA ASP A 67 4.83 -3.99 -11.27
C ASP A 67 5.80 -4.82 -10.39
N LEU A 68 5.33 -5.28 -9.22
CA LEU A 68 6.06 -6.20 -8.34
C LEU A 68 5.91 -7.68 -8.74
N GLY A 69 5.07 -8.00 -9.73
CA GLY A 69 4.81 -9.37 -10.17
C GLY A 69 4.08 -10.24 -9.12
N LEU A 70 3.27 -9.60 -8.26
CA LEU A 70 2.51 -10.27 -7.21
C LEU A 70 1.16 -10.78 -7.73
N GLU A 71 0.64 -11.85 -7.12
CA GLU A 71 -0.71 -12.32 -7.41
C GLU A 71 -1.75 -11.47 -6.68
N ILE A 72 -2.88 -11.21 -7.34
CA ILE A 72 -4.02 -10.52 -6.70
C ILE A 72 -4.74 -11.52 -5.79
N ASP A 73 -4.58 -11.35 -4.47
CA ASP A 73 -5.18 -12.20 -3.45
C ASP A 73 -6.22 -11.45 -2.57
N SER A 74 -6.57 -12.07 -1.43
CA SER A 74 -7.51 -11.50 -0.46
C SER A 74 -7.08 -10.15 0.11
N ARG A 75 -5.78 -9.89 0.25
CA ARG A 75 -5.25 -8.65 0.81
C ARG A 75 -5.65 -7.46 -0.06
N TYR A 76 -5.43 -7.57 -1.37
CA TYR A 76 -5.73 -6.50 -2.30
C TYR A 76 -7.23 -6.42 -2.58
N THR A 77 -7.93 -7.55 -2.67
CA THR A 77 -9.38 -7.54 -2.94
C THR A 77 -10.21 -7.07 -1.74
N TYR A 78 -9.73 -7.23 -0.51
CA TYR A 78 -10.43 -6.77 0.69
C TYR A 78 -10.55 -5.24 0.77
N ILE A 79 -9.50 -4.53 0.35
CA ILE A 79 -9.41 -3.06 0.39
C ILE A 79 -10.05 -2.39 -0.84
N ASN A 80 -10.71 -3.15 -1.71
CA ASN A 80 -11.41 -2.61 -2.87
C ASN A 80 -12.60 -1.73 -2.42
N PRO A 81 -12.64 -0.43 -2.77
CA PRO A 81 -13.71 0.47 -2.34
C PRO A 81 -15.06 0.24 -3.02
N GLU A 82 -15.12 -0.64 -4.03
CA GLU A 82 -16.36 -1.00 -4.75
C GLU A 82 -16.88 -2.41 -4.43
N LYS A 83 -16.39 -3.00 -3.34
CA LYS A 83 -16.84 -4.29 -2.82
C LYS A 83 -18.31 -4.28 -2.40
#